data_AF-K1UHM8-F1
#
_entry.id   AF-K1UHM8-F1
#
_cell.length_a   1.000
_cell.length_b   1.000
_cell.length_c   1.000
_cell.angle_alpha   90.00
_cell.angle_beta   90.00
_cell.angle_gamma   90.00
#
_symmetry.space_group_name_H-M   'P 1'
#
loop_
_entity.id
_entity.type
_entity.pdbx_description
1 polymer ?
#
loop_
_entity_poly.entity_id
_entity_poly.type
_entity_poly.pdbx_seq_one_letter_code
_entity_poly.pdbx_strand_id
1 'polypeptide(L)'
;MKFKYKVEIVIDEEKVINDDIYDPKEMYEFIRNMFKRFDLAEIKTDKPYHLIFADKGRNRDYGALGKAMLDLYYSDWFLNYAKKLFWHNNVNESVEDVLKQLGNKT
;
A
#
# COMPACT_ATOMS: atom_id res chain seq x y z
N MET A 1 -5.35 14.68 10.56
CA MET A 1 -4.00 14.18 10.85
C MET A 1 -3.05 14.78 9.82
N LYS A 2 -2.00 15.51 10.21
CA LYS A 2 -1.03 16.08 9.26
C LYS A 2 0.12 15.10 9.08
N PHE A 3 0.09 14.30 8.01
CA PHE A 3 1.17 13.38 7.63
C PHE A 3 2.06 14.03 6.56
N LYS A 4 3.33 13.62 6.51
CA LYS A 4 4.30 14.01 5.48
C LYS A 4 4.29 13.03 4.30
N TYR A 5 4.10 11.75 4.57
CA TYR A 5 4.16 10.66 3.61
C TYR A 5 2.97 9.72 3.82
N LYS A 6 2.42 9.20 2.73
CA LYS A 6 1.48 8.09 2.78
C LYS A 6 1.67 7.15 1.60
N VAL A 7 1.28 5.91 1.80
CA VAL A 7 1.16 4.88 0.77
C VAL A 7 -0.32 4.62 0.55
N GLU A 8 -0.77 4.68 -0.71
CA GLU A 8 -2.12 4.34 -1.13
C GLU A 8 -2.08 3.07 -1.97
N ILE A 9 -2.94 2.11 -1.63
CA ILE A 9 -2.97 0.77 -2.22
C ILE A 9 -4.40 0.49 -2.63
N VAL A 10 -4.60 0.07 -3.89
CA VAL A 10 -5.88 -0.41 -4.39
C VAL A 10 -5.70 -1.76 -5.05
N ILE A 11 -6.51 -2.72 -4.62
CA ILE A 11 -6.55 -4.08 -5.15
C ILE A 11 -7.74 -4.21 -6.11
N ASP A 12 -7.58 -5.02 -7.14
CA ASP A 12 -8.63 -5.39 -8.08
C ASP A 12 -9.60 -6.39 -7.43
N GLU A 13 -10.60 -5.84 -6.73
CA GLU A 13 -11.67 -6.60 -6.08
C GLU A 13 -12.33 -7.62 -7.01
N GLU A 14 -12.75 -7.16 -8.19
CA GLU A 14 -13.46 -8.00 -9.15
C GLU A 14 -12.58 -9.16 -9.60
N LYS A 15 -11.29 -8.91 -9.85
CA LYS A 15 -10.36 -9.97 -10.23
C LYS A 15 -10.13 -10.97 -9.10
N VAL A 16 -9.95 -10.51 -7.86
CA VAL A 16 -9.78 -11.41 -6.71
C VAL A 16 -11.00 -12.32 -6.55
N ILE A 17 -12.21 -11.76 -6.61
CA ILE A 17 -13.46 -12.50 -6.50
C ILE A 17 -13.62 -13.50 -7.66
N ASN A 18 -13.29 -13.10 -8.88
CA ASN A 18 -13.47 -13.94 -10.07
C ASN A 18 -12.45 -15.08 -10.16
N ASP A 19 -11.20 -14.85 -9.73
CA ASP A 19 -10.15 -15.87 -9.75
C ASP A 19 -10.37 -16.93 -8.64
N ASP A 20 -11.01 -16.56 -7.53
CA ASP A 20 -11.31 -17.44 -6.37
C ASP A 20 -10.07 -18.16 -5.79
N ILE A 21 -8.90 -17.52 -5.88
CA ILE A 21 -7.62 -18.04 -5.36
C ILE A 21 -7.37 -17.54 -3.93
N TYR A 22 -7.81 -16.32 -3.61
CA TYR A 22 -7.58 -15.66 -2.33
C TYR A 22 -8.90 -15.16 -1.75
N ASP A 23 -9.04 -15.23 -0.43
CA ASP A 23 -10.10 -14.51 0.27
C ASP A 23 -9.71 -13.01 0.37
N PRO A 24 -10.58 -12.09 -0.07
CA PRO A 24 -10.26 -10.68 0.00
C PRO A 24 -9.94 -10.16 1.39
N LYS A 25 -10.69 -10.59 2.41
CA LYS A 25 -10.50 -10.13 3.79
C LYS A 25 -9.13 -10.57 4.30
N GLU A 26 -8.70 -11.78 4.00
CA GLU A 26 -7.35 -12.25 4.33
C GLU A 26 -6.26 -11.43 3.65
N MET A 27 -6.42 -11.05 2.38
CA MET A 27 -5.48 -10.16 1.69
C MET A 27 -5.38 -8.79 2.39
N TYR A 28 -6.51 -8.22 2.82
CA TYR A 28 -6.51 -6.97 3.58
C TYR A 28 -5.81 -7.09 4.92
N GLU A 29 -6.12 -8.15 5.66
CA GLU A 29 -5.50 -8.39 6.96
C GLU A 29 -3.99 -8.62 6.82
N PHE A 30 -3.56 -9.32 5.76
CA PHE A 30 -2.15 -9.46 5.43
C PHE A 30 -1.48 -8.09 5.23
N ILE A 31 -2.02 -7.25 4.33
CA ILE A 31 -1.46 -5.90 4.09
C ILE A 31 -1.45 -5.08 5.39
N ARG A 32 -2.57 -5.04 6.12
CA ARG A 32 -2.66 -4.31 7.41
C ARG A 32 -1.60 -4.78 8.40
N ASN A 33 -1.38 -6.08 8.50
CA ASN A 33 -0.37 -6.65 9.39
C ASN A 33 1.05 -6.23 8.99
N MET A 34 1.36 -6.12 7.70
CA MET A 34 2.66 -5.62 7.24
C MET A 34 2.94 -4.21 7.76
N PHE A 35 1.99 -3.28 7.62
CA PHE A 35 2.16 -1.90 8.09
C PHE A 35 2.08 -1.80 9.63
N LYS A 36 1.21 -2.60 10.27
CA LYS A 36 1.07 -2.66 11.73
C LYS A 36 2.37 -3.09 12.42
N ARG A 37 3.18 -3.96 11.81
CA ARG A 37 4.52 -4.35 12.33
C ARG A 37 5.45 -3.15 12.55
N PHE A 38 5.23 -2.05 11.86
CA PHE A 38 5.99 -0.81 11.99
C PHE A 38 5.26 0.27 12.81
N ASP A 39 4.12 -0.05 13.44
CA ASP A 39 3.25 0.92 14.10
C ASP A 39 2.88 2.09 13.16
N LEU A 40 2.54 1.76 11.90
CA LEU A 40 2.01 2.70 10.92
C LEU A 40 0.48 2.56 10.89
N ALA A 41 -0.22 3.67 11.07
CA ALA A 41 -1.67 3.68 11.18
C ALA A 41 -2.33 3.68 9.80
N GLU A 42 -3.38 2.87 9.66
CA GLU A 42 -4.29 2.94 8.51
C GLU A 42 -5.19 4.18 8.65
N ILE A 43 -5.28 4.98 7.60
CA ILE A 43 -6.33 5.99 7.45
C ILE A 43 -7.54 5.26 6.86
N LYS A 44 -8.57 5.08 7.69
CA LYS A 44 -9.78 4.34 7.28
C LYS A 44 -10.46 5.03 6.11
N THR A 45 -10.80 4.21 5.12
CA THR A 45 -11.64 4.60 3.98
C THR A 45 -12.98 3.88 4.08
N ASP A 46 -13.97 4.36 3.35
CA ASP A 46 -15.27 3.73 3.15
C ASP A 46 -15.22 2.56 2.15
N LYS A 47 -14.08 2.35 1.49
CA LYS A 47 -13.91 1.36 0.42
C LYS A 47 -13.11 0.15 0.90
N PRO A 48 -13.67 -1.07 0.86
CA PRO A 48 -13.02 -2.25 1.41
C PRO A 48 -11.68 -2.56 0.74
N TYR A 49 -11.52 -2.19 -0.55
CA TYR A 49 -10.34 -2.48 -1.37
C TYR A 49 -9.38 -1.32 -1.59
N HIS A 50 -9.41 -0.38 -0.64
CA HIS A 50 -8.61 0.82 -0.68
C HIS A 50 -7.98 1.07 0.68
N LEU A 51 -6.67 0.85 0.76
CA LEU A 51 -5.90 1.04 1.97
C LEU A 51 -5.01 2.27 1.84
N ILE A 52 -4.96 3.05 2.91
CA ILE A 52 -4.06 4.19 3.02
C ILE A 52 -3.30 4.06 4.34
N PHE A 53 -1.97 4.10 4.30
CA PHE A 53 -1.11 4.10 5.48
C PHE A 53 -0.25 5.36 5.47
N ALA A 54 -0.14 6.03 6.61
CA ALA A 54 0.57 7.31 6.71
C ALA A 54 1.62 7.31 7.82
N ASP A 55 2.61 8.18 7.69
CA ASP A 55 3.59 8.41 8.74
C ASP A 55 2.95 9.09 9.96
N LYS A 56 3.60 8.92 11.11
CA LYS A 56 3.22 9.54 12.39
C LYS A 56 4.14 10.71 12.74
N GLY A 57 4.96 11.18 11.79
CA GLY A 57 5.94 12.25 11.98
C GLY A 57 7.25 11.82 12.63
N ARG A 58 7.50 10.51 12.84
CA ARG A 58 8.77 10.03 13.43
C ARG A 58 9.84 9.90 12.35
N ASN A 59 11.10 10.15 12.69
CA ASN A 59 12.23 10.07 11.74
C ASN A 59 12.32 8.71 11.03
N ARG A 60 11.94 7.62 11.71
CA ARG A 60 11.97 6.26 11.15
C ARG A 60 10.81 5.92 10.20
N ASP A 61 9.75 6.72 10.19
CA ASP A 61 8.50 6.35 9.52
C ASP A 61 8.62 6.35 7.99
N TYR A 62 9.45 7.23 7.43
CA TYR A 62 9.74 7.25 6.00
C TYR A 62 10.30 5.90 5.54
N GLY A 63 11.37 5.43 6.20
CA GLY A 63 11.98 4.14 5.88
C GLY A 63 11.05 2.96 6.17
N ALA A 64 10.25 3.04 7.24
CA ALA A 64 9.29 2.00 7.58
C ALA A 64 8.15 1.87 6.55
N LEU A 65 7.59 2.99 6.09
CA LEU A 65 6.59 3.01 5.01
C LEU A 65 7.18 2.41 3.73
N GLY A 66 8.38 2.86 3.34
CA GLY A 66 9.07 2.37 2.16
C GLY A 66 9.34 0.85 2.24
N LYS A 67 9.80 0.36 3.39
CA LYS A 67 10.06 -1.06 3.61
C LYS A 67 8.79 -1.90 3.52
N ALA A 68 7.72 -1.52 4.21
CA ALA A 68 6.44 -2.24 4.15
C ALA A 68 5.85 -2.26 2.74
N MET A 69 5.93 -1.13 2.03
CA MET A 69 5.47 -0.99 0.65
C MET A 69 6.28 -1.87 -0.31
N LEU A 70 7.61 -1.87 -0.22
CA LEU A 70 8.45 -2.69 -1.11
C LEU A 70 8.30 -4.18 -0.82
N ASP A 71 8.21 -4.58 0.46
CA ASP A 71 7.95 -5.98 0.83
C ASP A 71 6.60 -6.46 0.27
N LEU A 72 5.58 -5.59 0.23
CA LEU A 72 4.30 -5.90 -0.39
C LEU A 72 4.43 -5.98 -1.91
N TYR A 73 5.11 -5.02 -2.54
CA TYR A 73 5.34 -4.99 -3.99
C TYR A 73 6.01 -6.27 -4.49
N TYR A 74 6.97 -6.80 -3.73
CA TYR A 74 7.70 -8.02 -4.06
C TYR A 74 7.04 -9.31 -3.55
N SER A 75 5.83 -9.26 -3.00
CA SER A 75 5.09 -10.50 -2.76
C SER A 75 4.72 -11.14 -4.10
N ASP A 76 4.67 -12.48 -4.11
CA ASP A 76 4.38 -13.31 -5.28
C ASP A 76 2.99 -13.03 -5.90
N TRP A 77 2.05 -12.53 -5.10
CA TRP A 77 0.69 -12.28 -5.55
C TRP A 77 0.38 -10.81 -5.87
N PHE A 78 1.09 -9.84 -5.28
CA PHE A 78 0.62 -8.45 -5.25
C PHE A 78 0.43 -7.85 -6.64
N LEU A 79 1.41 -8.01 -7.52
CA LEU A 79 1.37 -7.42 -8.87
C LEU A 79 0.23 -7.99 -9.74
N ASN A 80 -0.26 -9.19 -9.44
CA ASN A 80 -1.37 -9.79 -10.19
C ASN A 80 -2.73 -9.13 -9.87
N TYR A 81 -2.84 -8.47 -8.71
CA TYR A 81 -4.09 -7.89 -8.23
C TYR A 81 -3.99 -6.38 -7.92
N ALA A 82 -2.82 -5.76 -7.97
CA ALA A 82 -2.69 -4.33 -7.68
C ALA A 82 -3.21 -3.46 -8.84
N LYS A 83 -4.24 -2.65 -8.57
CA LYS A 83 -4.68 -1.55 -9.46
C LYS A 83 -3.86 -0.28 -9.25
N LYS A 84 -3.46 -0.02 -8.00
CA LYS A 84 -2.70 1.18 -7.61
C LYS A 84 -1.72 0.88 -6.49
N LEU A 85 -0.53 1.46 -6.61
CA LEU A 85 0.42 1.63 -5.52
C LEU A 85 1.02 3.03 -5.65
N PHE A 86 0.57 3.97 -4.84
CA PHE A 86 1.03 5.36 -4.88
C PHE A 86 1.83 5.72 -3.63
N TRP A 87 2.96 6.37 -3.84
CA TRP A 87 3.69 7.08 -2.80
C TRP A 87 3.36 8.57 -2.87
N HIS A 88 2.81 9.12 -1.79
CA HIS A 88 2.51 10.54 -1.70
C HIS A 88 3.51 11.21 -0.76
N ASN A 89 4.05 12.35 -1.19
CA ASN A 89 4.96 13.19 -0.43
C ASN A 89 4.39 14.60 -0.31
N ASN A 90 3.86 14.93 0.85
CA ASN A 90 3.29 16.25 1.13
C ASN A 90 4.35 17.32 1.42
N VAL A 91 5.63 16.96 1.53
CA VAL A 91 6.72 17.94 1.76
C VAL A 91 7.00 18.74 0.49
N ASN A 92 6.94 18.09 -0.67
CA ASN A 92 7.15 18.70 -1.99
C ASN A 92 5.94 18.53 -2.93
N GLU A 93 4.79 18.12 -2.37
CA GLU A 93 3.51 17.91 -3.09
C GLU A 93 3.62 16.94 -4.28
N SER A 94 4.45 15.90 -4.18
CA SER A 94 4.60 14.88 -5.23
C SER A 94 3.75 13.63 -4.99
N VAL A 95 3.30 13.02 -6.07
CA VAL A 95 2.63 11.71 -6.08
C VAL A 95 3.31 10.82 -7.12
N GLU A 96 3.73 9.65 -6.69
CA GLU A 96 4.50 8.71 -7.49
C GLU A 96 3.74 7.40 -7.68
N ASP A 97 3.51 7.03 -8.96
CA ASP A 97 2.94 5.73 -9.34
C ASP A 97 4.03 4.65 -9.31
N VAL A 98 4.11 3.92 -8.19
CA VAL A 98 5.18 2.95 -7.93
C VAL A 98 5.08 1.76 -8.90
N LEU A 99 3.86 1.34 -9.27
CA LEU A 99 3.66 0.25 -10.23
C LEU A 99 4.30 0.59 -11.58
N LYS A 100 4.08 1.82 -12.08
CA LYS A 100 4.68 2.27 -13.36
C LYS A 100 6.19 2.43 -13.28
N GLN A 101 6.71 2.98 -12.18
CA GLN A 101 8.15 3.23 -12.07
C GLN A 101 8.98 1.94 -12.01
N LEU A 102 8.49 0.93 -11.28
CA LEU A 102 9.22 -0.33 -11.12
C LEU A 102 8.92 -1.33 -12.25
N GLY A 103 7.72 -1.29 -12.84
CA GLY A 103 7.37 -2.13 -14.00
C GLY A 103 8.11 -1.77 -15.29
N ASN A 104 8.58 -0.53 -15.43
CA ASN A 104 9.37 -0.08 -16.59
C ASN A 104 10.87 -0.43 -16.50
N LYS A 105 11.31 -1.16 -15.46
CA LYS A 105 12.72 -1.54 -15.25
C LYS A 105 13.06 -2.98 -15.65
N THR A 106 12.13 -3.68 -16.29
CA THR A 106 12.31 -5.02 -16.89
C THR A 106 12.16 -4.95 -18.40
#